data_AF-A0A656GGP8-F1
#
_entry.id   AF-A0A656GGP8-F1
#
_cell.length_a   1.000
_cell.length_b   1.000
_cell.length_c   1.000
_cell.angle_alpha   90.00
_cell.angle_beta   90.00
_cell.angle_gamma   90.00
#
_symmetry.space_group_name_H-M   'P 1'
#
loop_
_entity.id
_entity.type
_entity.pdbx_description
1 polymer ?
#
loop_
_entity_poly.entity_id
_entity_poly.type
_entity_poly.pdbx_seq_one_letter_code
_entity_poly.pdbx_strand_id
1 'polypeptide(L)' 'TKGSPRNPGRFTYYKLEVDGRVVYEIDALGMKRVINGVDQLAAERSALGL' A
#
# COMPACT_ATOMS: atom_id res chain seq x y z
N THR A 1 -5.06 -36.38 -1.26
CA THR A 1 -4.53 -35.41 -0.27
C THR A 1 -5.36 -34.14 -0.37
N LYS A 2 -6.05 -33.71 0.70
CA LYS A 2 -6.87 -32.48 0.67
C LYS A 2 -5.92 -31.27 0.57
N GLY A 3 -6.01 -30.51 -0.51
CA GLY A 3 -5.26 -29.26 -0.68
C GLY A 3 -5.63 -28.27 0.42
N SER A 4 -4.62 -27.63 1.01
CA SER A 4 -4.80 -26.65 2.07
C SER A 4 -5.68 -25.49 1.59
N PRO A 5 -6.64 -25.00 2.40
CA PRO A 5 -7.51 -23.89 1.99
C PRO A 5 -6.66 -22.63 1.75
N ARG A 6 -6.72 -22.10 0.53
CA ARG A 6 -6.09 -20.83 0.17
C ARG A 6 -7.02 -19.71 0.65
N ASN A 7 -6.60 -18.93 1.64
CA ASN A 7 -7.32 -17.75 2.09
C ASN A 7 -6.71 -16.50 1.42
N PRO A 8 -7.32 -15.91 0.38
CA PRO A 8 -6.85 -14.64 -0.17
C PRO A 8 -7.26 -13.52 0.78
N GLY A 9 -6.40 -13.23 1.77
CA GLY A 9 -6.59 -12.07 2.64
C GLY A 9 -6.70 -10.78 1.81
N ARG A 10 -7.68 -9.92 2.14
CA ARG A 10 -7.78 -8.57 1.60
C ARG A 10 -6.92 -7.64 2.46
N PHE A 11 -5.95 -6.98 1.85
CA PHE A 11 -5.11 -5.98 2.52
C PHE A 11 -5.59 -4.58 2.14
N THR A 12 -5.94 -3.77 3.15
CA THR A 12 -6.25 -2.34 2.98
C THR A 12 -5.03 -1.45 3.25
N TYR A 13 -4.08 -1.98 4.03
CA TYR A 13 -2.82 -1.32 4.36
C TYR A 13 -1.64 -2.30 4.20
N TYR A 14 -0.54 -1.81 3.63
CA TYR A 14 0.70 -2.55 3.48
C TYR A 14 1.89 -1.61 3.60
N LYS A 15 2.92 -2.03 4.35
CA LYS A 15 4.18 -1.29 4.48
C LYS A 15 5.35 -2.26 4.43
N LEU A 16 6.34 -1.94 3.59
CA LEU A 16 7.60 -2.65 3.50
C LEU A 16 8.74 -1.70 3.85
N GLU A 17 9.54 -2.11 4.83
CA GLU A 17 10.79 -1.48 5.18
C GLU A 17 11.96 -2.41 4.86
N VAL A 18 13.03 -1.86 4.29
CA VAL A 18 14.30 -2.56 4.04
C VAL A 18 15.42 -1.66 4.57
N ASP A 19 16.29 -2.20 5.41
CA ASP A 19 17.36 -1.46 6.08
C ASP A 19 16.88 -0.17 6.77
N GLY A 20 15.71 -0.25 7.43
CA GLY A 20 15.08 0.89 8.11
C GLY A 20 14.53 1.98 7.19
N ARG A 21 14.49 1.76 5.87
CA ARG A 21 13.90 2.69 4.89
C ARG A 21 12.60 2.15 4.33
N VAL A 22 11.59 3.02 4.20
CA VAL A 22 10.33 2.67 3.56
C VAL A 22 10.53 2.50 2.06
N VAL A 23 10.37 1.27 1.57
CA VAL A 23 10.39 0.94 0.15
C VAL A 23 8.99 1.08 -0.44
N TYR A 24 7.98 0.54 0.27
CA TYR A 24 6.58 0.66 -0.11
C TYR A 24 5.72 1.04 1.10
N GLU A 25 4.78 1.94 0.89
CA GLU A 25 3.65 2.15 1.80
C GLU A 25 2.39 2.33 0.94
N ILE A 26 1.40 1.47 1.13
CA ILE A 26 0.15 1.46 0.39
C ILE A 26 -0.99 1.51 1.40
N ASP A 27 -1.79 2.57 1.35
CA ASP A 27 -3.07 2.69 2.05
C ASP A 27 -4.17 2.91 1.00
N ALA A 28 -4.97 1.87 0.78
CA ALA A 28 -6.03 1.89 -0.20
C ALA A 28 -7.20 2.82 0.21
N LEU A 29 -7.42 3.02 1.51
CA LEU A 29 -8.52 3.85 2.02
C LEU A 29 -8.11 5.32 2.09
N GLY A 30 -6.87 5.60 2.49
CA GLY A 30 -6.29 6.95 2.49
C GLY A 30 -5.75 7.41 1.13
N MET A 31 -5.91 6.60 0.07
CA MET A 31 -5.35 6.84 -1.27
C MET A 31 -3.84 7.07 -1.28
N LYS A 32 -3.07 6.54 -0.33
CA LYS A 32 -1.63 6.82 -0.19
C LYS A 32 -0.82 5.72 -0.87
N ARG A 33 0.14 6.11 -1.71
CA ARG A 33 1.06 5.15 -2.36
C ARG A 33 2.47 5.71 -2.41
N VAL A 34 3.25 5.40 -1.38
CA VAL A 34 4.67 5.78 -1.30
C VAL A 34 5.52 4.69 -1.93
N ILE A 35 6.35 5.07 -2.90
CA ILE A 35 7.36 4.21 -3.52
C ILE A 35 8.71 4.90 -3.36
N ASN A 36 9.65 4.25 -2.68
CA ASN A 36 10.98 4.80 -2.38
C ASN A 36 10.93 6.23 -1.81
N GLY A 37 9.99 6.49 -0.91
CA GLY A 37 9.80 7.80 -0.26
C GLY A 37 8.95 8.81 -1.03
N VAL A 38 8.52 8.53 -2.28
CA VAL A 38 7.69 9.46 -3.08
C VAL A 38 6.23 9.02 -3.09
N ASP A 39 5.32 9.88 -2.63
CA ASP A 39 3.87 9.66 -2.72
C ASP A 39 3.35 9.88 -4.15
N GLN A 40 3.01 8.79 -4.80
CA GLN A 40 2.57 8.72 -6.18
C GLN A 40 1.12 9.16 -6.40
N LEU A 41 0.36 9.39 -5.32
CA LEU A 41 -1.07 9.75 -5.41
C LEU A 41 -1.35 11.14 -4.84
N ALA A 42 -0.30 11.91 -4.50
CA ALA A 42 -0.45 13.23 -3.91
C ALA A 42 -1.18 14.21 -4.84
N ALA A 43 -0.88 14.19 -6.14
CA ALA A 43 -1.50 15.07 -7.12
C ALA A 43 -2.99 14.73 -7.34
N GLU A 44 -3.31 13.44 -7.46
CA GLU A 44 -4.66 12.93 -7.62
C GLU A 44 -5.51 13.23 -6.39
N ARG A 45 -4.95 13.04 -5.19
CA ARG A 45 -5.60 13.38 -3.92
C ARG A 45 -5.97 14.85 -3.87
N SER A 46 -5.01 15.72 -4.21
CA SER A 46 -5.24 17.17 -4.28
C SER A 46 -6.29 17.55 -5.32
N ALA A 47 -6.26 16.93 -6.51
CA ALA A 47 -7.24 17.19 -7.58
C ALA A 47 -8.67 16.79 -7.19
N LEU A 48 -8.82 15.81 -6.29
CA LEU A 48 -10.10 15.38 -5.71
C LEU A 48 -10.51 16.18 -4.46
N GLY A 49 -9.65 17.07 -3.96
CA GLY A 49 -9.90 17.84 -2.74
C GLY A 49 -9.74 17.05 -1.44
N LEU A 50 -8.89 16.02 -1.45
CA LEU A 50 -8.58 15.14 -0.32
C LEU A 50 -7.23 15.46 0.33
#